data_AF-A0A7E5VQ18-F1
#
_entry.id   AF-A0A7E5VQ18-F1
#
_cell.length_a   1.000
_cell.length_b   1.000
_cell.length_c   1.000
_cell.angle_alpha   90.00
_cell.angle_beta   90.00
_cell.angle_gamma   90.00
#
_symmetry.space_group_name_H-M   'P 1'
#
loop_
_entity.id
_entity.type
_entity.pdbx_description
1 polymer ?
#
loop_
_entity_poly.entity_id
_entity_poly.type
_entity_poly.pdbx_seq_one_letter_code
_entity_poly.pdbx_strand_id
1 'polypeptide(L)'
;MGEKVGNHVSDIDMNNSEITFENLTILKEFGNIVNLVRNEDFLETVPKAKLRRVKWMPMFNCLKQGILDEMVQELSAMWEYENMPEKLEILEKQKEKYSEIEATKVLWRPQLADVKAQLRASDVANLQKQKVLLESLAKEYEVRVNRLKKVLAAKRGYLKALQLDIQKYQRRNDDLISKLTHKLDNHQNLINNVLIDKVDVEEINWKEKDMEVNEIN
;
A
#
# COMPACT_ATOMS: atom_id res chain seq x y z
N MET A 1 25.31 37.58 -22.88
CA MET A 1 24.79 38.75 -22.15
C MET A 1 25.24 38.61 -20.71
N GLY A 2 26.02 39.56 -20.21
CA GLY A 2 26.58 39.51 -18.87
C GLY A 2 25.54 39.92 -17.84
N GLU A 3 25.21 39.01 -16.93
CA GLU A 3 24.52 39.37 -15.70
C GLU A 3 25.54 39.96 -14.73
N LYS A 4 25.27 41.21 -14.36
CA LYS A 4 26.05 41.99 -13.41
C LYS A 4 25.98 41.29 -12.05
N VAL A 5 27.12 40.80 -11.59
CA VAL A 5 27.33 40.42 -10.19
C VAL A 5 27.18 41.70 -9.37
N GLY A 6 26.05 41.84 -8.68
CA GLY A 6 25.87 42.86 -7.66
C GLY A 6 26.81 42.54 -6.51
N ASN A 7 27.91 43.28 -6.41
CA ASN A 7 28.68 43.41 -5.18
C ASN A 7 27.79 44.10 -4.12
N HIS A 8 26.89 43.34 -3.51
CA HIS A 8 26.43 43.64 -2.16
C HIS A 8 27.44 43.06 -1.20
N VAL A 9 28.51 43.82 -0.95
CA VAL A 9 29.19 43.76 0.35
C VAL A 9 28.18 44.36 1.31
N SER A 10 27.24 43.54 1.78
CA SER A 10 26.48 43.87 2.97
C SER A 10 27.50 43.91 4.09
N ASP A 11 27.79 45.10 4.59
CA ASP A 11 28.32 45.28 5.92
C ASP A 11 27.49 44.37 6.84
N ILE A 12 28.12 43.29 7.30
CA ILE A 12 27.56 42.44 8.33
C ILE A 12 27.59 43.35 9.56
N ASP A 13 26.44 43.98 9.86
CA ASP A 13 26.16 44.52 11.17
C ASP A 13 26.47 43.40 12.17
N MET A 14 27.64 43.48 12.82
CA MET A 14 27.95 42.71 14.02
C MET A 14 27.01 43.20 15.12
N ASN A 15 25.75 42.78 15.02
CA ASN A 15 24.86 42.79 16.17
C ASN A 15 25.48 41.81 17.17
N ASN A 16 26.09 42.36 18.21
CA ASN A 16 26.47 41.65 19.43
C ASN A 16 25.21 41.18 20.19
N SER A 17 24.38 40.35 19.56
CA SER A 17 23.54 39.44 20.33
C SER A 17 24.48 38.40 20.91
N GLU A 18 24.57 38.32 22.24
CA GLU A 18 25.26 37.24 22.95
C GLU A 18 24.61 35.89 22.56
N ILE A 19 25.09 35.30 21.47
CA ILE A 19 24.73 33.93 21.10
C ILE A 19 25.51 33.02 22.04
N THR A 20 24.81 32.44 23.01
CA THR A 20 25.40 31.52 23.98
C THR A 20 25.75 30.19 23.30
N PHE A 21 27.04 29.96 23.08
CA PHE A 21 27.53 28.69 22.55
C PHE A 21 27.52 27.61 23.65
N GLU A 22 26.73 26.55 23.47
CA GLU A 22 26.49 25.59 24.55
C GLU A 22 27.44 24.38 24.56
N ASN A 23 28.32 24.22 23.56
CA ASN A 23 29.23 23.07 23.51
C ASN A 23 30.46 23.27 24.41
N LEU A 24 30.31 22.83 25.66
CA LEU A 24 31.34 22.91 26.71
C LEU A 24 32.67 22.25 26.35
N THR A 25 32.68 21.26 25.46
CA THR A 25 33.92 20.58 25.04
C THR A 25 34.75 21.52 24.17
N ILE A 26 34.12 22.17 23.19
CA ILE A 26 34.82 23.09 22.30
C ILE A 26 35.23 24.37 23.04
N LEU A 27 34.38 24.89 23.95
CA LEU A 27 34.75 26.02 24.81
C LEU A 27 35.99 25.73 25.66
N LYS A 28 36.11 24.51 26.19
CA LYS A 28 37.29 24.08 26.93
C LYS A 28 38.55 24.10 26.07
N GLU A 29 38.45 23.68 24.81
CA GLU A 29 39.59 23.71 23.88
C GLU A 29 39.99 25.14 23.50
N PHE A 30 39.05 26.07 23.34
CA PHE A 30 39.38 27.48 23.18
C PHE A 30 40.12 28.04 24.40
N GLY A 31 39.67 27.69 25.60
CA GLY A 31 40.39 28.00 26.84
C GLY A 31 41.80 27.41 26.87
N ASN A 32 41.99 26.18 26.39
CA ASN A 32 43.32 25.57 26.30
C ASN A 32 44.23 26.33 25.32
N ILE A 33 43.71 26.74 24.16
CA ILE A 33 44.46 27.49 23.14
C ILE A 33 44.92 28.84 23.68
N VAL A 34 44.02 29.60 24.32
CA VAL A 34 44.32 30.92 24.88
C VAL A 34 45.32 30.82 26.04
N ASN A 35 45.26 29.73 26.82
CA ASN A 35 46.19 29.48 27.92
C ASN A 35 47.51 28.81 27.49
N LEU A 36 47.65 28.43 26.22
CA LEU A 36 48.89 27.85 25.69
C LEU A 36 50.06 28.84 25.77
N VAL A 37 49.78 30.12 25.53
CA VAL A 37 50.78 31.18 25.65
C VAL A 37 50.88 31.58 27.11
N ARG A 38 51.99 31.24 27.78
CA ARG A 38 52.17 31.59 29.18
C ARG A 38 52.51 33.07 29.32
N ASN A 39 52.26 33.57 30.51
CA ASN A 39 52.48 34.98 30.81
C ASN A 39 53.97 35.31 30.89
N GLU A 40 54.79 34.34 31.33
CA GLU A 40 56.24 34.43 31.35
C GLU A 40 56.79 34.57 29.93
N ASP A 41 56.36 33.69 29.02
CA ASP A 41 56.78 33.71 27.61
C ASP A 41 56.44 35.04 26.93
N PHE A 42 55.26 35.60 27.21
CA PHE A 42 54.88 36.92 26.71
C PHE A 42 55.80 38.02 27.24
N LEU A 43 56.09 38.04 28.54
CA LEU A 43 56.93 39.08 29.16
C LEU A 43 58.38 39.07 28.65
N GLU A 44 58.89 37.91 28.21
CA GLU A 44 60.21 37.81 27.56
C GLU A 44 60.27 38.55 26.21
N THR A 45 59.15 38.66 25.51
CA THR A 45 59.06 39.35 24.21
C THR A 45 58.91 40.88 24.32
N VAL A 46 58.53 41.39 25.50
CA VAL A 46 58.27 42.82 25.71
C VAL A 46 59.59 43.60 25.94
N PRO A 47 59.77 44.79 25.34
CA PRO A 47 60.97 45.59 25.54
C PRO A 47 61.24 45.90 27.03
N LYS A 48 62.40 45.47 27.54
CA LYS A 48 62.76 45.60 28.97
C LYS A 48 62.71 47.04 29.50
N ALA A 49 63.00 48.02 28.64
CA ALA A 49 62.93 49.45 28.97
C ALA A 49 61.50 49.95 29.31
N LYS A 50 60.45 49.22 28.91
CA LYS A 50 59.04 49.58 29.10
C LYS A 50 58.32 48.74 30.16
N LEU A 51 58.98 47.75 30.76
CA LEU A 51 58.38 46.83 31.75
C LEU A 51 57.77 47.55 32.97
N ARG A 52 58.37 48.64 33.44
CA ARG A 52 57.89 49.39 34.62
C ARG A 52 56.80 50.43 34.31
N ARG A 53 56.62 50.81 33.04
CA ARG A 53 55.73 51.91 32.64
C ARG A 53 54.33 51.46 32.26
N VAL A 54 54.18 50.20 31.85
CA VAL A 54 52.92 49.64 31.36
C VAL A 54 52.59 48.39 32.16
N LYS A 55 51.33 48.24 32.55
CA LYS A 55 50.80 47.03 33.18
C LYS A 55 50.58 45.94 32.11
N TRP A 56 51.68 45.40 31.59
CA TRP A 56 51.68 44.43 30.50
C TRP A 56 50.88 43.16 30.80
N MET A 57 50.92 42.70 32.05
CA MET A 57 50.24 41.49 32.47
C MET A 57 48.70 41.62 32.42
N PRO A 58 48.07 42.65 33.02
CA PRO A 58 46.65 42.93 32.79
C PRO A 58 46.29 43.14 31.32
N MET A 59 47.12 43.84 30.55
CA MET A 59 46.86 44.10 29.13
C MET A 59 46.87 42.79 28.31
N PHE A 60 47.81 41.89 28.61
CA PHE A 60 47.88 40.58 27.99
C PHE A 60 46.71 39.68 28.37
N ASN A 61 46.28 39.71 29.64
CA ASN A 61 45.07 39.01 30.07
C ASN A 61 43.81 39.55 29.38
N CYS A 62 43.69 40.88 29.20
CA CYS A 62 42.60 41.46 28.41
C CYS A 62 42.66 41.03 26.94
N LEU A 63 43.85 40.97 26.34
CA LEU A 63 44.01 40.49 24.96
C LEU A 63 43.63 39.02 24.83
N LYS A 64 44.06 38.18 25.77
CA LYS A 64 43.67 36.76 25.85
C LYS A 64 42.16 36.59 25.95
N GLN A 65 41.51 37.37 26.81
CA GLN A 65 40.06 37.35 26.96
C GLN A 65 39.37 37.83 25.67
N GLY A 66 39.86 38.91 25.05
CA GLY A 66 39.29 39.40 23.78
C GLY A 66 39.39 38.39 22.65
N ILE A 67 40.54 37.70 22.52
CA ILE A 67 40.70 36.62 21.54
C ILE A 67 39.73 35.46 21.84
N LEU A 68 39.56 35.09 23.13
CA LEU A 68 38.61 34.06 23.52
C LEU A 68 37.18 34.44 23.14
N ASP A 69 36.78 35.68 23.44
CA ASP A 69 35.44 36.19 23.18
C ASP A 69 35.15 36.25 21.67
N GLU A 70 36.12 36.70 20.85
CA GLU A 70 36.03 36.66 19.39
C GLU A 70 35.93 35.23 18.83
N MET A 71 36.73 34.29 19.35
CA MET A 71 36.64 32.88 18.96
C MET A 71 35.27 32.28 19.28
N VAL A 72 34.71 32.60 20.44
CA VAL A 72 33.37 32.16 20.84
C VAL A 72 32.32 32.78 19.93
N GLN A 73 32.38 34.08 19.68
CA GLN A 73 31.41 34.79 18.85
C GLN A 73 31.41 34.27 17.41
N GLU A 74 32.58 34.10 16.79
CA GLU A 74 32.69 33.60 15.42
C GLU A 74 32.17 32.16 15.31
N LEU A 75 32.53 31.30 16.28
CA LEU A 75 32.04 29.93 16.28
C LEU A 75 30.53 29.87 16.55
N SER A 76 30.00 30.71 17.44
CA SER A 76 28.56 30.86 17.68
C SER A 76 27.82 31.19 16.38
N ALA A 77 28.31 32.19 15.64
CA ALA A 77 27.71 32.60 14.37
C ALA A 77 27.74 31.46 13.34
N MET A 78 28.87 30.76 13.20
CA MET A 78 28.96 29.58 12.32
C MET A 78 28.05 28.44 12.77
N TRP A 79 27.90 28.23 14.07
CA TRP A 79 27.10 27.16 14.66
C TRP A 79 25.61 27.35 14.38
N GLU A 80 25.12 28.58 14.49
CA GLU A 80 23.76 28.95 14.13
C GLU A 80 23.56 28.93 12.61
N TYR A 81 24.48 29.51 11.84
CA TYR A 81 24.41 29.55 10.38
C TYR A 81 24.32 28.15 9.77
N GLU A 82 25.12 27.20 10.27
CA GLU A 82 25.09 25.81 9.83
C GLU A 82 23.94 24.99 10.44
N ASN A 83 23.14 25.58 11.33
CA ASN A 83 22.07 24.91 12.05
C ASN A 83 22.55 23.61 12.72
N MET A 84 23.70 23.70 13.39
CA MET A 84 24.35 22.58 14.05
C MET A 84 23.49 21.89 15.12
N PRO A 85 22.65 22.60 15.91
CA PRO A 85 21.77 21.94 16.88
C PRO A 85 20.84 20.91 16.23
N GLU A 86 20.17 21.26 15.13
CA GLU A 86 19.26 20.34 14.43
C GLU A 86 20.03 19.15 13.83
N LYS A 87 21.19 19.41 13.20
CA LYS A 87 22.04 18.35 12.64
C LYS A 87 22.48 17.34 13.72
N LEU A 88 22.85 17.83 14.91
CA LEU A 88 23.24 16.97 16.04
C LEU A 88 22.05 16.18 16.59
N GLU A 89 20.87 16.80 16.71
CA GLU A 89 19.66 16.10 17.14
C GLU A 89 19.27 14.98 16.17
N ILE A 90 19.34 15.24 14.85
CA ILE A 90 19.11 14.23 13.82
C ILE A 90 20.12 13.08 13.95
N LEU A 91 21.39 13.38 14.17
CA LEU A 91 22.44 12.37 14.34
C LEU A 91 22.20 11.51 15.57
N GLU A 92 21.80 12.08 16.71
CA GLU A 92 21.54 11.31 17.93
C GLU A 92 20.29 10.43 17.75
N LYS A 93 19.20 10.95 17.15
CA LYS A 93 18.02 10.15 16.80
C LYS A 93 18.34 8.99 15.87
N GLN A 94 19.21 9.21 14.88
CA GLN A 94 19.65 8.15 13.98
C GLN A 94 20.51 7.12 14.73
N LYS A 95 21.44 7.57 15.57
CA LYS A 95 22.26 6.69 16.40
C LYS A 95 21.41 5.83 17.31
N GLU A 96 20.41 6.40 18.01
CA GLU A 96 19.46 5.64 18.82
C GLU A 96 18.69 4.60 17.98
N LYS A 97 18.08 5.04 16.88
CA LYS A 97 17.29 4.18 15.99
C LYS A 97 18.06 2.99 15.42
N TYR A 98 19.35 3.16 15.14
CA TYR A 98 20.18 2.13 14.53
C TYR A 98 21.16 1.47 15.52
N SER A 99 21.15 1.86 16.81
CA SER A 99 22.05 1.33 17.85
C SER A 99 21.88 -0.18 18.08
N GLU A 100 20.68 -0.70 17.89
CA GLU A 100 20.35 -2.11 18.10
C GLU A 100 20.58 -3.00 16.85
N ILE A 101 20.75 -2.38 15.68
CA ILE A 101 20.88 -3.08 14.40
C ILE A 101 22.36 -3.45 14.21
N GLU A 102 22.74 -4.60 14.79
CA GLU A 102 23.99 -5.34 14.53
C GLU A 102 25.27 -4.49 14.58
N ALA A 103 25.71 -4.14 15.81
CA ALA A 103 26.92 -3.35 16.10
C ALA A 103 28.22 -3.86 15.44
N THR A 104 28.26 -5.10 14.95
CA THR A 104 29.43 -5.74 14.35
C THR A 104 29.47 -5.71 12.83
N LYS A 105 28.39 -5.29 12.16
CA LYS A 105 28.37 -5.24 10.70
C LYS A 105 28.75 -3.86 10.18
N VAL A 106 29.65 -3.85 9.19
CA VAL A 106 29.94 -2.64 8.42
C VAL A 106 28.69 -2.28 7.63
N LEU A 107 28.01 -1.22 8.06
CA LEU A 107 26.87 -0.67 7.35
C LEU A 107 27.30 -0.18 5.97
N TRP A 108 26.45 -0.42 4.96
CA TRP A 108 26.69 0.06 3.61
C TRP A 108 26.88 1.59 3.63
N ARG A 109 27.88 2.05 2.87
CA ARG A 109 28.15 3.47 2.62
C ARG A 109 28.12 3.69 1.12
N PRO A 110 27.54 4.81 0.64
CA PRO A 110 27.62 5.17 -0.75
C PRO A 110 29.10 5.21 -1.20
N GLN A 111 29.46 4.37 -2.16
CA GLN A 111 30.76 4.44 -2.81
C GLN A 111 30.71 5.61 -3.79
N LEU A 112 31.72 6.49 -3.73
CA LEU A 112 31.87 7.59 -4.69
C LEU A 112 31.92 6.99 -6.10
N ALA A 113 31.08 7.48 -7.01
CA ALA A 113 30.89 7.09 -8.42
C ALA A 113 29.80 6.06 -8.78
N ASP A 114 29.20 5.30 -7.85
CA ASP A 114 28.11 4.37 -8.19
C ASP A 114 26.71 4.94 -7.89
N VAL A 115 26.34 6.01 -8.60
CA VAL A 115 25.01 6.63 -8.52
C VAL A 115 23.91 5.63 -8.86
N LYS A 116 24.19 4.67 -9.75
CA LYS A 116 23.23 3.65 -10.17
C LYS A 116 22.90 2.68 -9.03
N ALA A 117 23.90 2.24 -8.27
CA ALA A 117 23.67 1.43 -7.08
C ALA A 117 22.93 2.21 -5.98
N GLN A 118 23.23 3.49 -5.81
CA GLN A 118 22.53 4.36 -4.85
C GLN A 118 21.04 4.51 -5.19
N LEU A 119 20.72 4.78 -6.47
CA LEU A 119 19.33 4.85 -6.95
C LEU A 119 18.61 3.52 -6.77
N ARG A 120 19.25 2.40 -7.13
CA ARG A 120 18.67 1.07 -6.92
C ARG A 120 18.38 0.79 -5.45
N ALA A 121 19.30 1.12 -4.55
CA ALA A 121 19.12 0.94 -3.12
C ALA A 121 17.96 1.78 -2.57
N SER A 122 17.84 3.03 -3.03
CA SER A 122 16.70 3.92 -2.72
C SER A 122 15.38 3.32 -3.19
N ASP A 123 15.35 2.76 -4.42
CA ASP A 123 14.14 2.23 -5.02
C ASP A 123 13.68 0.90 -4.41
N VAL A 124 14.55 0.12 -3.75
CA VAL A 124 14.18 -1.17 -3.15
C VAL A 124 12.98 -1.03 -2.20
N ALA A 125 12.98 -0.01 -1.34
CA ALA A 125 11.89 0.18 -0.37
C ALA A 125 10.55 0.46 -1.06
N ASN A 126 10.56 1.25 -2.14
CA ASN A 126 9.37 1.56 -2.92
C ASN A 126 8.88 0.34 -3.71
N LEU A 127 9.79 -0.37 -4.38
CA LEU A 127 9.49 -1.60 -5.11
C LEU A 127 8.94 -2.68 -4.18
N GLN A 128 9.45 -2.79 -2.96
CA GLN A 128 8.97 -3.75 -1.97
C GLN A 128 7.55 -3.42 -1.50
N LYS A 129 7.24 -2.13 -1.28
CA LYS A 129 5.85 -1.69 -1.00
C LYS A 129 4.92 -1.99 -2.16
N GLN A 130 5.33 -1.69 -3.39
CA GLN A 130 4.54 -1.98 -4.60
C GLN A 130 4.29 -3.47 -4.78
N LYS A 131 5.32 -4.30 -4.57
CA LYS A 131 5.19 -5.76 -4.64
C LYS A 131 4.14 -6.28 -3.66
N VAL A 132 4.21 -5.86 -2.39
CA VAL A 132 3.24 -6.29 -1.36
C VAL A 132 1.81 -5.89 -1.73
N LEU A 133 1.62 -4.68 -2.26
CA LEU A 133 0.31 -4.22 -2.73
C LEU A 133 -0.22 -5.03 -3.92
N LEU A 134 0.63 -5.32 -4.90
CA LEU A 134 0.23 -6.10 -6.07
C LEU A 134 -0.11 -7.55 -5.69
N GLU A 135 0.64 -8.15 -4.76
CA GLU A 135 0.36 -9.48 -4.23
C GLU A 135 -0.96 -9.52 -3.45
N SER A 136 -1.29 -8.48 -2.68
CA SER A 136 -2.57 -8.43 -1.96
C SER A 136 -3.76 -8.30 -2.91
N LEU A 137 -3.66 -7.44 -3.91
CA LEU A 137 -4.69 -7.27 -4.94
C LEU A 137 -4.88 -8.56 -5.74
N ALA A 138 -3.79 -9.23 -6.16
CA ALA A 138 -3.86 -10.49 -6.87
C ALA A 138 -4.64 -11.56 -6.07
N LYS A 139 -4.33 -11.70 -4.77
CA LYS A 139 -5.05 -12.62 -3.87
C LYS A 139 -6.53 -12.27 -3.75
N GLU A 140 -6.87 -10.99 -3.65
CA GLU A 140 -8.27 -10.55 -3.59
C GLU A 140 -9.03 -10.93 -4.86
N TYR A 141 -8.43 -10.71 -6.04
CA TYR A 141 -9.02 -11.10 -7.32
C TYR A 141 -9.19 -12.60 -7.45
N GLU A 142 -8.21 -13.40 -7.03
CA GLU A 142 -8.32 -14.86 -7.03
C GLU A 142 -9.50 -15.35 -6.18
N VAL A 143 -9.67 -14.78 -4.97
CA VAL A 143 -10.80 -15.11 -4.10
C VAL A 143 -12.13 -14.75 -4.76
N ARG A 144 -12.22 -13.57 -5.39
CA ARG A 144 -13.44 -13.13 -6.10
C ARG A 144 -13.77 -14.04 -7.28
N VAL A 145 -12.78 -14.41 -8.09
CA VAL A 145 -12.94 -15.33 -9.21
C VAL A 145 -13.39 -16.71 -8.72
N ASN A 146 -12.80 -17.22 -7.65
CA ASN A 146 -13.19 -18.51 -7.08
C ASN A 146 -14.62 -18.51 -6.55
N ARG A 147 -15.08 -17.40 -5.94
CA ARG A 147 -16.48 -17.22 -5.56
C ARG A 147 -17.41 -17.25 -6.77
N LEU A 148 -17.06 -16.53 -7.84
CA LEU A 148 -17.84 -16.53 -9.08
C LEU A 148 -17.89 -17.92 -9.73
N LYS A 149 -16.78 -18.66 -9.77
CA LYS A 149 -16.72 -20.04 -10.27
C LYS A 149 -17.69 -20.95 -9.51
N LYS A 150 -17.74 -20.86 -8.18
CA LYS A 150 -18.68 -21.64 -7.35
C LYS A 150 -20.14 -21.30 -7.68
N VAL A 151 -20.48 -20.02 -7.80
CA VAL A 151 -21.83 -19.57 -8.17
C VAL A 151 -22.20 -20.09 -9.56
N LEU A 152 -21.29 -19.98 -10.52
CA LEU A 152 -21.52 -20.42 -11.89
C LEU A 152 -21.72 -21.94 -11.98
N ALA A 153 -20.95 -22.72 -11.22
CA ALA A 153 -21.13 -24.16 -11.11
C ALA A 153 -22.52 -24.53 -10.54
N ALA A 154 -22.96 -23.84 -9.48
CA ALA A 154 -24.29 -24.05 -8.90
C ALA A 154 -25.41 -23.72 -9.90
N LYS A 155 -25.29 -22.61 -10.63
CA LYS A 155 -26.26 -22.21 -11.66
C LYS A 155 -26.32 -23.21 -12.82
N ARG A 156 -25.16 -23.73 -13.26
CA ARG A 156 -25.10 -24.82 -14.26
C ARG A 156 -25.78 -26.09 -13.76
N GLY A 157 -25.57 -26.47 -12.50
CA GLY A 157 -26.21 -27.63 -11.88
C GLY A 157 -27.74 -27.49 -11.85
N TYR A 158 -28.23 -26.32 -11.42
CA TYR A 158 -29.66 -26.01 -11.42
C TYR A 158 -30.29 -26.07 -12.82
N LEU A 159 -29.61 -25.51 -13.82
CA LEU A 159 -30.09 -25.54 -15.20
C LEU A 159 -30.18 -26.97 -15.75
N LYS A 160 -29.21 -27.83 -15.43
CA LYS A 160 -29.27 -29.26 -15.78
C LYS A 160 -30.45 -29.96 -15.11
N ALA A 161 -30.73 -29.67 -13.84
CA ALA A 161 -31.88 -30.24 -13.14
C ALA A 161 -33.21 -29.83 -13.81
N LEU A 162 -33.37 -28.54 -14.13
CA LEU A 162 -34.53 -28.05 -14.88
C LEU A 162 -34.66 -28.73 -16.26
N GLN A 163 -33.55 -28.93 -16.96
CA GLN A 163 -33.56 -29.63 -18.26
C GLN A 163 -34.07 -31.07 -18.13
N LEU A 164 -33.65 -31.80 -17.08
CA LEU A 164 -34.12 -33.15 -16.81
C LEU A 164 -35.61 -33.18 -16.45
N ASP A 165 -36.08 -32.21 -15.65
CA ASP A 165 -37.50 -32.09 -15.32
C ASP A 165 -38.36 -31.82 -16.56
N ILE A 166 -37.92 -30.92 -17.44
CA ILE A 166 -38.60 -30.66 -18.72
C ILE A 166 -38.69 -31.95 -19.56
N GLN A 167 -37.58 -32.68 -19.69
CA GLN A 167 -37.57 -33.96 -20.42
C GLN A 167 -38.51 -35.00 -19.80
N LYS A 168 -38.59 -35.05 -18.46
CA LYS A 168 -39.52 -35.93 -17.75
C LYS A 168 -40.98 -35.57 -18.05
N TYR A 169 -41.34 -34.29 -18.05
CA TYR A 169 -42.69 -33.85 -18.41
C TYR A 169 -43.01 -34.11 -19.88
N GLN A 170 -42.06 -33.91 -20.78
CA GLN A 170 -42.22 -34.24 -22.20
C GLN A 170 -42.55 -35.73 -22.41
N ARG A 171 -41.73 -36.63 -21.84
CA ARG A 171 -42.00 -38.08 -21.93
C ARG A 171 -43.37 -38.47 -21.38
N ARG A 172 -43.76 -37.90 -20.23
CA ARG A 172 -45.07 -38.17 -19.63
C ARG A 172 -46.21 -37.67 -20.52
N ASN A 173 -46.02 -36.55 -21.20
CA ASN A 173 -46.99 -36.02 -22.14
C ASN A 173 -47.12 -36.93 -23.38
N ASP A 174 -45.99 -37.38 -23.93
CA ASP A 174 -45.96 -38.32 -25.07
C ASP A 174 -46.67 -39.65 -24.71
N ASP A 175 -46.45 -40.17 -23.50
CA ASP A 175 -47.14 -41.36 -22.99
C ASP A 175 -48.67 -41.15 -22.88
N LEU A 176 -49.10 -39.96 -22.44
CA LEU A 176 -50.53 -39.62 -22.33
C LEU A 176 -51.17 -39.49 -23.70
N ILE A 177 -50.50 -38.83 -24.65
CA ILE A 177 -50.96 -38.70 -26.03
C ILE A 177 -51.08 -40.09 -26.65
N SER A 178 -50.07 -40.94 -26.54
CA SER A 178 -50.10 -42.32 -27.05
C SER A 178 -51.26 -43.14 -26.46
N LYS A 179 -51.51 -43.04 -25.15
CA LYS A 179 -52.68 -43.68 -24.51
C LYS A 179 -54.02 -43.15 -25.01
N LEU A 180 -54.13 -41.84 -25.24
CA LEU A 180 -55.33 -41.23 -25.82
C LEU A 180 -55.56 -41.70 -27.25
N THR A 181 -54.52 -41.67 -28.09
CA THR A 181 -54.58 -42.18 -29.46
C THR A 181 -55.01 -43.64 -29.48
N HIS A 182 -54.42 -44.50 -28.65
CA HIS A 182 -54.81 -45.90 -28.58
C HIS A 182 -56.28 -46.09 -28.16
N LYS A 183 -56.78 -45.29 -27.21
CA LYS A 183 -58.20 -45.32 -26.84
C LYS A 183 -59.11 -44.84 -27.97
N LEU A 184 -58.73 -43.78 -28.68
CA LEU A 184 -59.46 -43.28 -29.83
C LEU A 184 -59.54 -44.35 -30.93
N ASP A 185 -58.42 -45.01 -31.24
CA ASP A 185 -58.39 -46.11 -32.21
C ASP A 185 -59.29 -47.27 -31.78
N ASN A 186 -59.24 -47.66 -30.51
CA ASN A 186 -60.12 -48.71 -29.97
C ASN A 186 -61.60 -48.32 -30.04
N HIS A 187 -61.95 -47.07 -29.74
CA HIS A 187 -63.32 -46.57 -29.88
C HIS A 187 -63.78 -46.57 -31.33
N GLN A 188 -62.92 -46.12 -32.26
CA GLN A 188 -63.23 -46.14 -33.69
C GLN A 188 -63.46 -47.57 -34.18
N ASN A 189 -62.62 -48.52 -33.77
CA ASN A 189 -62.78 -49.92 -34.10
C ASN A 189 -64.06 -50.52 -33.50
N LEU A 190 -64.43 -50.13 -32.28
CA LEU A 190 -65.68 -50.55 -31.66
C LEU A 190 -66.90 -50.03 -32.42
N ILE A 191 -66.91 -48.75 -32.81
CA ILE A 191 -67.98 -48.15 -33.63
C ILE A 191 -68.09 -48.89 -34.97
N ASN A 192 -66.97 -49.17 -35.62
CA ASN A 192 -66.93 -49.92 -36.88
C ASN A 192 -67.47 -51.36 -36.72
N ASN A 193 -67.23 -52.00 -35.57
CA ASN A 193 -67.74 -53.35 -35.28
C ASN A 193 -69.22 -53.38 -34.86
N VAL A 194 -69.72 -52.32 -34.20
CA VAL A 194 -71.14 -52.19 -33.80
C VAL A 194 -72.04 -51.86 -35.00
N LEU A 195 -71.50 -51.23 -36.05
CA LEU A 195 -72.21 -50.94 -37.30
C LEU A 195 -72.43 -52.17 -38.21
N ILE A 196 -72.12 -53.39 -37.75
CA ILE A 196 -72.33 -54.61 -38.52
C ILE A 196 -73.80 -55.07 -38.50
N ASP A 197 -74.59 -54.69 -37.49
CA ASP A 197 -76.04 -54.86 -37.53
C ASP A 197 -76.71 -53.54 -37.93
N LYS A 198 -76.53 -53.14 -39.19
CA LYS A 198 -77.62 -52.42 -39.86
C LYS A 198 -78.71 -53.44 -40.15
N VAL A 199 -79.55 -53.71 -39.18
CA VAL A 199 -80.82 -54.39 -39.46
C VAL A 199 -81.60 -53.47 -40.39
N ASP A 200 -81.78 -53.91 -41.62
CA ASP A 200 -82.70 -53.26 -42.54
C ASP A 200 -84.11 -53.47 -41.99
N VAL A 201 -84.72 -52.39 -41.49
CA VAL A 201 -86.04 -52.44 -40.86
C VAL A 201 -87.11 -52.92 -41.86
N GLU A 202 -86.81 -52.86 -43.16
CA GLU A 202 -87.67 -53.34 -44.25
C GLU A 202 -87.60 -54.86 -44.50
N GLU A 203 -86.60 -55.58 -43.99
CA GLU A 203 -86.46 -57.04 -44.16
C GLU A 203 -87.01 -57.87 -42.97
N ILE A 204 -87.55 -57.22 -41.94
CA ILE A 204 -88.15 -57.93 -40.80
C ILE A 204 -89.53 -58.45 -41.21
N ASN A 205 -89.58 -59.72 -41.64
CA ASN A 205 -90.84 -60.43 -41.88
C ASN A 205 -91.42 -60.93 -40.55
N TRP A 206 -92.19 -60.06 -39.89
CA TRP A 206 -92.89 -60.38 -38.64
C TRP A 206 -93.86 -61.55 -38.87
N LYS A 207 -93.56 -62.72 -38.31
CA LYS A 207 -94.52 -63.83 -38.31
C LYS A 207 -95.49 -63.64 -37.16
N GLU A 208 -96.76 -63.89 -37.44
CA GLU A 208 -97.92 -63.69 -36.54
C GLU A 208 -97.81 -64.36 -35.17
N LYS A 209 -96.88 -65.32 -35.01
CA LYS A 209 -96.57 -66.00 -33.75
C LYS A 209 -95.79 -65.13 -32.75
N ASP A 210 -95.18 -64.04 -33.19
CA ASP A 210 -94.36 -63.15 -32.37
C ASP A 210 -95.18 -61.98 -31.77
N MET A 211 -96.47 -61.87 -32.11
CA MET A 211 -97.41 -60.87 -31.57
C MET A 211 -98.39 -61.44 -30.53
N GLU A 212 -98.24 -62.70 -30.11
CA GLU A 212 -99.03 -63.26 -29.01
C GLU A 212 -98.55 -62.66 -27.67
N VAL A 213 -99.26 -61.62 -27.22
CA VAL A 213 -99.16 -61.09 -25.86
C VAL A 213 -99.68 -62.17 -24.92
N ASN A 214 -98.79 -62.81 -24.15
CA ASN A 214 -99.20 -63.61 -23.01
C ASN A 214 -99.87 -62.69 -21.99
N GLU A 215 -101.21 -62.67 -21.99
CA GLU A 215 -102.02 -62.12 -20.91
C GLU A 215 -101.67 -62.88 -19.62
N ILE A 216 -101.03 -62.18 -18.68
CA ILE A 216 -100.80 -62.70 -17.33
C ILE A 216 -102.12 -62.50 -16.57
N ASN A 217 -102.81 -63.60 -16.27
CA ASN A 217 -103.81 -63.68 -15.19
C ASN A 217 -103.13 -63.62 -13.82
#